data_AF-A0A6F8XM21-F1
#
_entry.id   AF-A0A6F8XM21-F1
#
_cell.length_a   1.000
_cell.length_b   1.000
_cell.length_c   1.000
_cell.angle_alpha   90.00
_cell.angle_beta   90.00
_cell.angle_gamma   90.00
#
_symmetry.space_group_name_H-M   'P 1'
#
loop_
_entity.id
_entity.type
_entity.pdbx_description
1 polymer ?
#
loop_
_entity_poly.entity_id
_entity_poly.type
_entity_poly.pdbx_seq_one_letter_code
_entity_poly.pdbx_strand_id
1 'polypeptide(L)'
;MSVNVTPLTADELAYVDELAKCFGLDGYPFETARVVGYLLISDPPAQSVEEIAEAIGRTKEQVAEDAALIKQFGLAEPSPLTRPNSGSARASGPTSFPAGGKGSRR
;
A
#
# COMPACT_ATOMS: atom_id res chain seq x y z
N MET A 1 2.30 5.81 22.74
CA MET A 1 1.36 5.15 21.81
C MET A 1 1.40 5.93 20.52
N SER A 2 2.23 5.50 19.58
CA SER A 2 2.34 6.13 18.25
C SER A 2 2.66 5.00 17.28
N VAL A 3 1.60 4.41 16.72
CA VAL A 3 1.70 3.60 15.51
C VAL A 3 2.10 4.57 14.39
N ASN A 4 3.32 4.42 13.86
CA ASN A 4 3.71 5.16 12.66
C ASN A 4 3.11 4.44 11.45
N VAL A 5 1.79 4.57 11.30
CA VAL A 5 1.17 4.45 9.97
C VAL A 5 1.56 5.73 9.27
N THR A 6 2.65 5.69 8.49
CA THR A 6 3.00 6.86 7.69
C THR A 6 1.90 7.00 6.66
N PRO A 7 1.08 8.07 6.70
CA PRO A 7 0.06 8.26 5.68
C PRO A 7 0.77 8.27 4.32
N LEU A 8 0.20 7.58 3.33
CA LEU A 8 0.80 7.55 2.00
C LEU A 8 1.10 8.99 1.56
N THR A 9 2.32 9.21 1.09
CA THR A 9 2.70 10.47 0.49
C THR A 9 1.83 10.74 -0.74
N ALA A 10 1.72 12.00 -1.16
CA ALA A 10 0.94 12.35 -2.35
C ALA A 10 1.41 11.59 -3.61
N ASP A 11 2.71 11.32 -3.70
CA ASP A 11 3.30 10.57 -4.81
C ASP A 11 2.94 9.08 -4.75
N GLU A 12 2.94 8.47 -3.56
CA GLU A 12 2.50 7.08 -3.35
C GLU A 12 1.01 6.93 -3.62
N LEU A 13 0.18 7.89 -3.19
CA LEU A 13 -1.24 7.92 -3.50
C LEU A 13 -1.49 8.01 -5.01
N ALA A 14 -0.78 8.90 -5.70
CA ALA A 14 -0.89 9.04 -7.15
C ALA A 14 -0.47 7.74 -7.86
N TYR A 15 0.60 7.08 -7.40
CA TYR A 15 1.03 5.79 -7.94
C TYR A 15 -0.03 4.70 -7.75
N VAL A 16 -0.59 4.58 -6.54
CA VAL A 16 -1.65 3.62 -6.23
C VAL A 16 -2.92 3.91 -7.05
N ASP A 17 -3.26 5.18 -7.26
CA ASP A 17 -4.41 5.58 -8.07
C ASP A 17 -4.21 5.28 -9.57
N GLU A 18 -3.00 5.45 -10.10
CA GLU A 18 -2.66 5.04 -11.48
C GLU A 18 -2.75 3.51 -11.63
N LEU A 19 -2.26 2.74 -10.65
CA LEU A 19 -2.45 1.28 -10.63
C LEU A 19 -3.93 0.93 -10.60
N ALA A 20 -4.72 1.59 -9.76
CA ALA A 20 -6.15 1.34 -9.65
C ALA A 20 -6.90 1.61 -10.97
N LYS A 21 -6.49 2.62 -11.74
CA LYS A 21 -7.02 2.86 -13.10
C LYS A 21 -6.70 1.71 -14.05
N CYS A 22 -5.49 1.17 -14.00
CA CYS A 22 -5.08 0.04 -14.84
C CYS A 22 -5.91 -1.21 -14.53
N PHE A 23 -6.07 -1.56 -13.25
CA PHE A 23 -6.93 -2.67 -12.83
C PHE A 23 -8.41 -2.41 -13.18
N GLY A 24 -8.86 -1.16 -13.18
CA GLY A 24 -10.21 -0.79 -13.62
C GLY A 24 -10.50 -1.19 -15.08
N LEU A 25 -9.49 -1.24 -15.94
CA LEU A 25 -9.65 -1.69 -17.34
C LEU A 25 -10.04 -3.17 -17.43
N ASP A 26 -9.62 -3.98 -16.45
CA ASP A 26 -9.93 -5.40 -16.36
C ASP A 26 -11.22 -5.68 -15.55
N GLY A 27 -11.95 -4.64 -15.15
CA GLY A 27 -13.24 -4.73 -14.46
C GLY A 27 -13.16 -4.76 -12.93
N TYR A 28 -12.00 -4.46 -12.35
CA TYR A 28 -11.85 -4.39 -10.91
C TYR A 28 -12.40 -3.08 -10.34
N PRO A 29 -13.04 -3.09 -9.16
CA PRO A 29 -13.44 -1.86 -8.49
C PRO A 29 -12.19 -1.02 -8.15
N PHE A 30 -12.25 0.28 -8.45
CA PHE A 30 -11.13 1.21 -8.24
C PHE A 30 -10.61 1.17 -6.80
N GLU A 31 -11.53 1.19 -5.84
CA GLU A 31 -11.23 1.17 -4.41
C GLU A 31 -10.53 -0.12 -3.97
N THR A 32 -10.97 -1.26 -4.49
CA THR A 32 -10.34 -2.57 -4.26
C THR A 32 -8.94 -2.61 -4.86
N ALA A 33 -8.77 -2.09 -6.07
CA ALA A 33 -7.46 -2.01 -6.72
C ALA A 33 -6.49 -1.05 -6.02
N ARG A 34 -7.01 0.00 -5.37
CA ARG A 34 -6.22 0.92 -4.53
C ARG A 34 -5.62 0.19 -3.32
N VAL A 35 -6.38 -0.70 -2.68
CA VAL A 35 -5.88 -1.55 -1.59
C VAL A 35 -4.77 -2.49 -2.09
N VAL A 36 -4.92 -3.07 -3.29
CA VAL A 36 -3.86 -3.90 -3.92
C VAL A 36 -2.60 -3.07 -4.19
N GLY A 37 -2.75 -1.88 -4.78
CA GLY A 37 -1.63 -0.99 -5.05
C GLY A 37 -0.87 -0.59 -3.78
N TYR A 38 -1.59 -0.35 -2.67
CA TYR A 38 -0.98 -0.12 -1.37
C TYR A 38 -0.18 -1.34 -0.88
N LEU A 39 -0.74 -2.55 -0.98
CA LEU A 39 -0.05 -3.78 -0.57
C LEU A 39 1.23 -4.05 -1.38
N LEU A 40 1.28 -3.62 -2.65
CA LEU A 40 2.47 -3.74 -3.51
C LEU A 40 3.64 -2.85 -3.08
N ILE A 41 3.35 -1.68 -2.48
CA ILE A 41 4.37 -0.73 -2.01
C ILE A 41 4.66 -0.87 -0.52
N SER A 42 3.81 -1.60 0.21
CA SER A 42 3.93 -1.79 1.65
C SER A 42 5.12 -2.67 2.03
N ASP A 43 5.91 -2.22 3.01
CA ASP A 43 6.98 -3.00 3.60
C ASP A 43 6.88 -2.96 5.15
N PRO A 44 6.33 -4.01 5.78
CA PRO A 44 6.11 -5.35 5.24
C PRO A 44 4.84 -5.48 4.37
N PRO A 45 4.82 -6.42 3.41
CA PRO A 45 3.66 -6.67 2.54
C PRO A 45 2.52 -7.40 3.26
N ALA A 46 2.81 -8.09 4.37
CA ALA A 46 1.80 -8.68 5.22
C ALA A 46 1.28 -7.62 6.20
N GLN A 47 0.07 -7.11 5.93
CA GLN A 47 -0.58 -6.09 6.75
C GLN A 47 -1.95 -6.58 7.26
N SER A 48 -2.34 -6.11 8.44
CA SER A 48 -3.68 -6.34 8.98
C SER A 48 -4.72 -5.40 8.36
N VAL A 49 -5.99 -5.80 8.41
CA VAL A 49 -7.12 -4.98 7.93
C VAL A 49 -7.16 -3.61 8.61
N GLU A 50 -6.74 -3.54 9.87
CA GLU A 50 -6.74 -2.30 10.65
C GLU A 50 -5.66 -1.33 10.18
N GLU A 51 -4.46 -1.84 9.90
CA GLU A 51 -3.33 -1.03 9.41
C GLU A 51 -3.60 -0.48 8.00
N ILE A 52 -4.20 -1.30 7.13
CA ILE A 52 -4.60 -0.88 5.78
C ILE A 52 -5.68 0.20 5.85
N ALA A 53 -6.67 0.03 6.73
CA ALA A 53 -7.74 1.01 6.94
C ALA A 53 -7.19 2.36 7.40
N GLU A 54 -6.23 2.35 8.34
CA GLU A 54 -5.58 3.56 8.84
C GLU A 54 -4.70 4.24 7.77
N ALA A 55 -3.98 3.46 6.95
CA ALA A 55 -3.08 3.98 5.92
C ALA A 55 -3.81 4.64 4.74
N ILE A 56 -4.94 4.05 4.32
CA ILE A 56 -5.72 4.52 3.16
C ILE A 56 -6.84 5.47 3.60
N GLY A 57 -7.12 5.58 4.91
CA GLY A 57 -8.15 6.45 5.47
C GLY A 57 -9.57 5.92 5.26
N ARG A 58 -9.76 4.59 5.33
CA ARG A 58 -11.05 3.91 5.10
C ARG A 58 -11.50 3.15 6.34
N THR A 59 -12.74 2.65 6.36
CA THR A 59 -13.23 1.87 7.50
C THR A 59 -12.74 0.43 7.45
N LYS A 60 -12.66 -0.23 8.62
CA LYS A 60 -12.29 -1.64 8.71
C LYS A 60 -13.24 -2.55 7.93
N GLU A 61 -14.55 -2.23 7.89
CA GLU A 61 -15.51 -3.02 7.12
C GLU A 61 -15.25 -2.91 5.61
N GLN A 62 -15.00 -1.70 5.10
CA GLN A 62 -14.70 -1.47 3.68
C GLN A 62 -13.44 -2.21 3.25
N VAL A 63 -12.39 -2.16 4.08
CA VAL A 63 -11.15 -2.89 3.80
C VAL A 63 -11.35 -4.39 3.88
N ALA A 64 -12.21 -4.89 4.78
CA ALA A 64 -12.54 -6.31 4.86
C ALA A 64 -13.31 -6.80 3.63
N GLU A 65 -14.24 -6.00 3.11
CA GLU A 65 -14.95 -6.27 1.85
C GLU A 65 -13.99 -6.29 0.67
N ASP A 66 -13.13 -5.28 0.55
CA ASP A 66 -12.10 -5.21 -0.50
C ASP A 66 -11.14 -6.40 -0.40
N ALA A 67 -10.67 -6.77 0.80
CA ALA A 67 -9.80 -7.93 1.00
C ALA A 67 -10.46 -9.24 0.56
N ALA A 68 -11.77 -9.40 0.78
CA ALA A 68 -12.51 -10.56 0.31
C ALA A 68 -12.57 -10.63 -1.22
N LEU A 69 -12.78 -9.48 -1.89
CA LEU A 69 -12.76 -9.38 -3.34
C LEU A 69 -11.36 -9.66 -3.91
N ILE A 70 -10.32 -9.07 -3.33
CA ILE A 70 -8.91 -9.29 -3.73
C ILE A 70 -8.56 -10.78 -3.64
N LYS A 71 -9.03 -11.47 -2.60
CA LYS A 71 -8.87 -12.92 -2.44
C LYS A 71 -9.65 -13.70 -3.51
N GLN A 72 -10.87 -13.28 -3.84
CA GLN A 72 -11.69 -13.90 -4.88
C GLN A 72 -11.02 -13.80 -6.26
N PHE A 73 -10.35 -12.68 -6.54
CA PHE A 73 -9.58 -12.49 -7.77
C PHE A 73 -8.20 -13.16 -7.75
N GLY A 74 -7.77 -13.74 -6.62
CA GLY A 74 -6.45 -14.37 -6.48
C GLY A 74 -5.29 -13.38 -6.42
N LEU A 75 -5.56 -12.12 -6.08
CA LEU A 75 -4.55 -11.05 -6.03
C LEU A 75 -3.86 -10.93 -4.66
N ALA A 76 -4.43 -11.52 -3.61
CA ALA A 76 -3.79 -11.61 -2.30
C ALA A 76 -4.12 -12.93 -1.62
N GLU A 77 -3.14 -13.44 -0.87
CA GLU A 77 -3.30 -14.61 -0.03
C GLU A 77 -3.37 -14.20 1.44
N PRO A 78 -4.21 -14.87 2.26
CA PRO A 78 -4.19 -14.68 3.69
C PRO A 78 -2.86 -15.17 4.24
N SER A 79 -2.04 -14.25 4.77
CA SER A 79 -0.78 -14.63 5.40
C SER A 79 -1.03 -15.29 6.75
N PRO A 80 -0.53 -16.53 6.99
CA PRO A 80 -0.58 -17.15 8.31
C PRO A 80 0.39 -16.49 9.31
N LEU A 81 1.21 -15.54 8.85
CA LEU A 81 2.26 -14.87 9.63
C LEU A 81 1.90 -13.46 10.07
N THR A 82 0.62 -13.06 10.09
CA THR A 82 0.22 -11.84 10.81
C THR A 82 0.60 -12.02 12.27
N ARG A 83 1.83 -11.60 12.61
CA ARG A 83 2.29 -11.51 13.98
C ARG A 83 1.42 -10.43 14.62
N PRO A 84 0.63 -10.76 15.64
CA PRO A 84 -0.03 -9.73 16.42
C PRO A 84 1.09 -8.92 17.09
N ASN A 85 1.32 -7.68 16.64
CA ASN A 85 2.31 -6.75 17.17
C ASN A 85 3.75 -7.27 17.24
N SER A 86 4.56 -7.07 16.19
CA SER A 86 6.00 -6.97 16.36
C SER A 86 6.50 -5.61 15.88
N GLY A 87 6.84 -4.75 16.83
CA GLY A 87 7.36 -3.41 16.58
C GLY A 87 8.50 -3.41 15.56
N SER A 88 8.35 -2.58 14.53
CA SER A 88 9.36 -2.39 13.49
C SER A 88 10.50 -1.54 14.03
N ALA A 89 11.52 -2.22 14.56
CA ALA A 89 12.87 -1.71 14.57
C ALA A 89 13.37 -1.70 13.11
N ARG A 90 13.25 -0.57 12.41
CA ARG A 90 13.93 -0.38 11.14
C ARG A 90 14.83 0.84 11.17
N ALA A 91 16.08 0.51 11.46
CA ALA A 91 17.33 1.11 11.01
C ALA A 91 17.19 2.38 10.16
N SER A 92 17.63 3.49 10.75
CA SER A 92 18.23 4.61 10.05
C SER A 92 19.28 4.11 9.05
N GLY A 93 19.08 4.39 7.76
CA GLY A 93 20.04 4.16 6.68
C GLY A 93 19.58 4.91 5.42
N PRO A 94 20.48 5.57 4.67
CA PRO A 94 20.18 6.84 4.04
C PRO A 94 19.37 6.70 2.76
N THR A 95 18.37 7.56 2.64
CA THR A 95 17.69 7.93 1.41
C THR A 95 18.71 8.39 0.38
N SER A 96 18.83 7.63 -0.71
CA SER A 96 19.55 8.04 -1.92
C SER A 96 18.75 7.55 -3.12
N PHE A 97 17.72 8.31 -3.52
CA PHE A 97 17.20 8.23 -4.87
C PHE A 97 18.05 9.15 -5.76
N PRO A 98 18.54 8.68 -6.92
CA PRO A 98 19.38 9.49 -7.79
C PRO A 98 18.54 10.60 -8.43
N ALA A 99 18.84 11.85 -8.07
CA ALA A 99 18.32 13.01 -8.77
C ALA A 99 18.87 13.02 -10.20
N GLY A 100 17.95 12.92 -11.17
CA GLY A 100 18.25 13.03 -12.59
C GLY A 100 19.09 14.27 -12.90
N GLY A 101 20.21 14.06 -13.58
CA GLY A 101 21.13 15.12 -13.99
C GLY A 101 20.45 16.10 -14.93
N LYS A 102 20.37 17.36 -14.52
CA LYS A 102 20.12 18.47 -15.44
C LYS A 102 21.38 18.68 -16.29
N GLY A 103 21.35 18.17 -17.51
CA GLY A 103 22.23 18.66 -18.57
C GLY A 103 21.80 20.07 -18.97
N SER A 104 22.68 21.05 -18.77
CA SER A 104 23.00 22.10 -19.75
C SER A 104 23.89 23.18 -19.13
N ARG A 105 25.18 23.10 -19.44
CA ARG A 105 26.03 24.28 -19.67
C ARG A 105 27.07 23.90 -20.71
N ARG A 106 26.94 24.44 -21.91
CA ARG A 106 28.00 25.16 -22.63
C ARG A 106 27.42 25.81 -23.86
#